data_AF-A0A6H9XZS6-F1
#
_entry.id   AF-A0A6H9XZS6-F1
#
_cell.length_a   1.000
_cell.length_b   1.000
_cell.length_c   1.000
_cell.angle_alpha   90.00
_cell.angle_beta   90.00
_cell.angle_gamma   90.00
#
_symmetry.space_group_name_H-M   'P 1'
#
loop_
_entity.id
_entity.type
_entity.pdbx_description
1 polymer ?
#
loop_
_entity_poly.entity_id
_entity_poly.type
_entity_poly.pdbx_seq_one_letter_code
_entity_poly.pdbx_strand_id
1 'polypeptide(L)'
;MTAKIKTSTRPSLSKAELERLREENYDAFLRLKLTDEEKIIIQEMVAEREKRRLEEVAKLREASKPLVSALHAAGYPVNGVWDLVNTTDRYDSALPILAEHLERDYPPEIQEGIARAMGVGEAMPWRPVFIRLIRSRPPMPPGKRDGFRDGLAVAIGNTTGPHNVEETLELLRDRSLGESRILMTSIFRKLKDPVVQQVLLDLREREPELRIAISELPWVKKLDKA
;
A
#
# COMPACT_ATOMS: atom_id res chain seq x y z
N MET A 1 31.09 44.46 7.04
CA MET A 1 30.43 43.92 8.25
C MET A 1 30.47 42.40 8.16
N THR A 2 31.41 41.77 8.87
CA THR A 2 31.65 40.33 8.86
C THR A 2 30.63 39.64 9.76
N ALA A 3 29.81 38.75 9.20
CA ALA A 3 28.82 37.98 9.96
C ALA A 3 29.54 37.08 10.98
N LYS A 4 29.18 37.21 12.27
CA LYS A 4 29.66 36.31 13.33
C LYS A 4 29.07 34.92 13.11
N ILE A 5 29.88 33.99 12.62
CA ILE A 5 29.55 32.56 12.54
C ILE A 5 29.30 32.07 13.96
N LYS A 6 28.08 31.61 14.25
CA LYS A 6 27.74 31.00 15.55
C LYS A 6 28.35 29.61 15.59
N THR A 7 29.52 29.48 16.21
CA THR A 7 30.18 28.19 16.40
C THR A 7 29.46 27.36 17.46
N SER A 8 28.96 26.19 17.04
CA SER A 8 28.50 25.15 17.94
C SER A 8 29.70 24.58 18.70
N THR A 9 29.55 24.22 19.98
CA THR A 9 30.64 23.64 20.80
C THR A 9 30.94 22.17 20.46
N ARG A 10 30.11 21.54 19.63
CA ARG A 10 30.32 20.17 19.13
C ARG A 10 31.03 20.21 17.76
N PRO A 11 31.84 19.19 17.44
CA PRO A 11 32.39 19.04 16.09
C PRO A 11 31.26 18.96 15.03
N SER A 12 31.56 19.51 13.85
CA SER A 12 30.68 19.49 12.67
C SER A 12 30.49 18.04 12.21
N LEU A 13 29.24 17.63 11.99
CA LEU A 13 28.90 16.29 11.55
C LEU A 13 29.06 16.17 10.03
N SER A 14 29.56 15.02 9.58
CA SER A 14 29.59 14.66 8.17
C SER A 14 28.18 14.38 7.61
N LYS A 15 28.07 14.36 6.27
CA LYS A 15 26.85 13.97 5.55
C LYS A 15 26.29 12.63 6.04
N ALA A 16 27.14 11.62 6.19
CA ALA A 16 26.72 10.28 6.60
C ALA A 16 26.21 10.26 8.06
N GLU A 17 26.79 11.06 8.95
CA GLU A 17 26.33 11.17 10.34
C GLU A 17 25.01 11.92 10.44
N LEU A 18 24.82 12.98 9.64
CA LEU A 18 23.55 13.70 9.56
C LEU A 18 22.44 12.84 8.94
N GLU A 19 22.75 12.02 7.92
CA GLU A 19 21.81 11.05 7.35
C GLU A 19 21.40 10.01 8.37
N ARG A 20 22.37 9.38 9.05
CA ARG A 20 22.10 8.38 10.07
C ARG A 20 21.27 8.96 11.22
N LEU A 21 21.63 10.14 11.72
CA LEU A 21 20.89 10.78 12.80
C LEU A 21 19.44 11.09 12.40
N ARG A 22 19.21 11.52 11.16
CA ARG A 22 17.87 11.78 10.64
C ARG A 22 17.04 10.51 10.50
N GLU A 23 17.64 9.38 10.13
CA GLU A 23 16.96 8.11 9.88
C GLU A 23 16.70 7.32 11.17
N GLU A 24 17.66 7.30 12.09
CA GLU A 24 17.59 6.51 13.31
C GLU A 24 17.03 7.29 14.51
N ASN A 25 17.15 8.62 14.51
CA ASN A 25 16.72 9.47 15.64
C ASN A 25 16.28 10.87 15.18
N TYR A 26 15.19 10.91 14.42
CA TYR A 26 14.65 12.13 13.81
C TYR A 26 14.39 13.26 14.84
N ASP A 27 13.92 12.92 16.05
CA ASP A 27 13.68 13.89 17.11
C ASP A 27 14.97 14.56 17.61
N ALA A 28 16.07 13.81 17.72
CA ALA A 28 17.37 14.37 18.06
C ALA A 28 17.91 15.24 16.91
N PHE A 29 17.71 14.84 15.67
CA PHE A 29 18.08 15.62 14.48
C PHE A 29 17.38 16.99 14.47
N LEU A 30 16.07 17.04 14.73
CA LEU A 30 15.31 18.30 14.74
C LEU A 30 15.75 19.29 15.83
N ARG A 31 16.23 18.79 16.97
CA ARG A 31 16.70 19.62 18.10
C ARG A 31 18.15 20.07 17.94
N LEU A 32 18.83 19.59 16.90
CA LEU A 32 20.23 19.87 16.67
C LEU A 32 20.44 21.33 16.26
N LYS A 33 21.30 22.04 16.99
CA LYS A 33 21.79 23.35 16.54
C LYS A 33 22.85 23.10 15.46
N LEU A 34 22.44 23.30 14.20
CA LEU A 34 23.29 23.11 13.03
C LEU A 34 24.28 24.26 12.86
N THR A 35 25.52 23.93 12.55
CA THR A 35 26.52 24.89 12.05
C THR A 35 26.14 25.34 10.64
N ASP A 36 26.76 26.42 10.16
CA ASP A 36 26.48 26.90 8.80
C ASP A 36 26.96 25.90 7.72
N GLU A 37 28.04 25.15 7.99
CA GLU A 37 28.53 24.05 7.15
C GLU A 37 27.52 22.89 7.09
N GLU A 38 26.96 22.47 8.23
CA GLU A 38 25.98 21.38 8.28
C GLU A 38 24.66 21.76 7.60
N LYS A 39 24.26 23.04 7.65
CA LYS A 39 23.10 23.53 6.89
C LYS A 39 23.30 23.38 5.39
N ILE A 40 24.51 23.68 4.89
CA ILE A 40 24.84 23.49 3.47
C ILE A 40 24.75 22.01 3.10
N ILE A 41 25.35 21.13 3.91
CA ILE A 41 25.27 19.67 3.70
C ILE A 41 23.82 19.17 3.70
N ILE A 42 22.97 19.65 4.61
CA ILE A 42 21.54 19.29 4.64
C ILE A 42 20.80 19.81 3.41
N GLN A 43 21.09 21.03 2.96
CA GLN A 43 20.49 21.57 1.73
C GLN A 43 20.88 20.73 0.50
N GLU A 44 22.14 20.32 0.38
CA GLU A 44 22.60 19.42 -0.67
C GLU A 44 21.92 18.06 -0.60
N MET A 45 21.80 17.46 0.60
CA MET A 45 21.07 16.21 0.81
C MET A 45 19.61 16.31 0.39
N VAL A 46 18.93 17.42 0.73
CA VAL A 46 17.54 17.67 0.33
C VAL A 46 17.44 17.82 -1.19
N ALA A 47 18.33 18.59 -1.81
CA ALA A 47 18.37 18.77 -3.27
C ALA A 47 18.63 17.45 -4.01
N GLU A 48 19.54 16.62 -3.51
CA GLU A 48 19.85 15.31 -4.09
C GLU A 48 18.67 14.34 -3.95
N ARG A 49 18.01 14.30 -2.78
CA ARG A 49 16.80 13.50 -2.57
C ARG A 49 15.67 13.96 -3.47
N GLU A 50 15.48 15.27 -3.63
CA GLU A 50 14.45 15.82 -4.52
C GLU A 50 14.74 15.49 -5.98
N LYS A 51 16.00 15.60 -6.42
CA LYS A 51 16.42 15.20 -7.77
C LYS A 51 16.11 13.72 -8.03
N ARG A 52 16.49 12.82 -7.11
CA ARG A 52 16.18 11.38 -7.21
C ARG A 52 14.67 11.13 -7.26
N ARG A 53 13.90 11.85 -6.45
CA ARG A 53 12.43 11.76 -6.44
C ARG A 53 11.84 12.16 -7.79
N LEU A 54 12.30 13.27 -8.37
CA LEU A 54 11.85 13.75 -9.67
C LEU A 54 12.21 12.79 -10.81
N GLU A 55 13.42 12.22 -10.78
CA GLU A 55 13.85 11.19 -11.74
C GLU A 55 12.97 9.94 -11.65
N GLU A 56 12.65 9.48 -10.45
CA GLU A 56 11.79 8.31 -10.26
C GLU A 56 10.35 8.58 -10.69
N VAL A 57 9.80 9.74 -10.33
CA VAL A 57 8.47 10.17 -10.80
C VAL A 57 8.41 10.25 -12.33
N ALA A 58 9.47 10.74 -12.98
CA ALA A 58 9.54 10.79 -14.43
C ALA A 58 9.54 9.39 -15.06
N LYS A 59 10.29 8.44 -14.51
CA LYS A 59 10.28 7.03 -14.97
C LYS A 59 8.92 6.39 -14.81
N LEU A 60 8.28 6.54 -13.64
CA LEU A 60 6.94 6.01 -13.39
C LEU A 60 5.90 6.64 -14.34
N ARG A 61 6.01 7.94 -14.60
CA ARG A 61 5.14 8.63 -15.56
C ARG A 61 5.34 8.12 -16.99
N GLU A 62 6.57 7.84 -17.39
CA GLU A 62 6.85 7.23 -18.69
C GLU A 62 6.24 5.83 -18.80
N ALA A 63 6.48 5.01 -17.77
CA ALA A 63 5.95 3.65 -17.72
C ALA A 63 4.41 3.63 -17.72
N SER A 64 3.75 4.58 -17.07
CA SER A 64 2.27 4.61 -16.97
C SER A 64 1.56 5.07 -18.24
N LYS A 65 2.28 5.62 -19.23
CA LYS A 65 1.69 6.16 -20.48
C LYS A 65 0.71 5.22 -21.17
N PRO A 66 0.98 3.91 -21.36
CA PRO A 66 0.03 3.04 -22.04
C PRO A 66 -1.32 2.93 -21.31
N LEU A 67 -1.29 2.87 -19.98
CA LEU A 67 -2.50 2.81 -19.15
C LEU A 67 -3.26 4.13 -19.20
N VAL A 68 -2.56 5.25 -19.01
CA VAL A 68 -3.17 6.59 -19.04
C VAL A 68 -3.82 6.86 -20.41
N SER A 69 -3.14 6.49 -21.50
CA SER A 69 -3.69 6.64 -22.85
C SER A 69 -4.95 5.81 -23.07
N ALA A 70 -4.99 4.57 -22.57
CA ALA A 70 -6.16 3.70 -22.69
C ALA A 70 -7.35 4.26 -21.88
N LEU A 71 -7.09 4.74 -20.66
CA LEU A 71 -8.11 5.39 -19.82
C LEU A 71 -8.63 6.69 -20.45
N HIS A 72 -7.76 7.51 -21.03
CA HIS A 72 -8.14 8.72 -21.77
C HIS A 72 -9.03 8.40 -22.96
N ALA A 73 -8.68 7.38 -23.75
CA ALA A 73 -9.47 6.94 -24.89
C ALA A 73 -10.87 6.45 -24.49
N ALA A 74 -11.02 5.95 -23.25
CA ALA A 74 -12.30 5.57 -22.66
C ALA A 74 -13.04 6.72 -21.94
N GLY A 75 -12.52 7.95 -22.00
CA GLY A 75 -13.17 9.14 -21.45
C GLY A 75 -12.80 9.48 -20.01
N TYR A 76 -11.74 8.88 -19.45
CA TYR A 76 -11.28 9.16 -18.08
C TYR A 76 -10.08 10.12 -18.10
N PRO A 77 -10.23 11.41 -17.76
CA PRO A 77 -9.16 12.40 -17.82
C PRO A 77 -8.24 12.33 -16.58
N VAL A 78 -7.50 11.22 -16.45
CA VAL A 78 -6.62 10.97 -15.30
C VAL A 78 -5.16 11.30 -15.60
N ASN A 79 -4.40 11.73 -14.59
CA ASN A 79 -2.95 11.86 -14.65
C ASN A 79 -2.23 10.53 -14.36
N GLY A 80 -2.92 9.61 -13.71
CA GLY A 80 -2.44 8.27 -13.39
C GLY A 80 -3.52 7.42 -12.74
N VAL A 81 -3.25 6.14 -12.56
CA VAL A 81 -4.22 5.19 -11.98
C VAL A 81 -4.64 5.55 -10.55
N TRP A 82 -3.78 6.26 -9.80
CA TRP A 82 -4.09 6.74 -8.46
C TRP A 82 -5.24 7.74 -8.41
N ASP A 83 -5.56 8.41 -9.51
CA ASP A 83 -6.74 9.27 -9.58
C ASP A 83 -8.03 8.43 -9.50
N LEU A 84 -8.05 7.21 -10.06
CA LEU A 84 -9.16 6.27 -9.91
C LEU A 84 -9.23 5.66 -8.51
N VAL A 85 -8.09 5.48 -7.85
CA VAL A 85 -8.05 4.99 -6.46
C VAL A 85 -8.60 6.04 -5.50
N ASN A 86 -8.34 7.31 -5.76
CA ASN A 86 -8.70 8.43 -4.88
C ASN A 86 -10.04 9.08 -5.22
N THR A 87 -10.68 8.71 -6.33
CA THR A 87 -11.99 9.27 -6.70
C THR A 87 -13.14 8.58 -5.97
N THR A 88 -14.23 9.32 -5.75
CA THR A 88 -15.52 8.78 -5.34
C THR A 88 -16.43 8.47 -6.53
N ASP A 89 -16.06 8.92 -7.72
CA ASP A 89 -16.83 8.72 -8.93
C ASP A 89 -16.78 7.27 -9.39
N ARG A 90 -17.85 6.84 -10.06
CA ARG A 90 -17.92 5.51 -10.67
C ARG A 90 -17.04 5.45 -11.92
N TYR A 91 -16.32 4.34 -12.09
CA TYR A 91 -15.48 4.08 -13.25
C TYR A 91 -15.63 2.66 -13.79
N ASP A 92 -16.84 2.11 -13.74
CA ASP A 92 -17.17 0.75 -14.18
C ASP A 92 -16.63 0.42 -15.59
N SER A 93 -16.74 1.38 -16.52
CA SER A 93 -16.28 1.17 -17.90
C SER A 93 -14.75 1.17 -18.05
N ALA A 94 -14.00 1.60 -17.02
CA ALA A 94 -12.55 1.47 -16.98
C ALA A 94 -12.09 0.07 -16.51
N LEU A 95 -12.94 -0.71 -15.84
CA LEU A 95 -12.55 -2.00 -15.26
C LEU A 95 -12.00 -3.01 -16.28
N PRO A 96 -12.56 -3.15 -17.50
CA PRO A 96 -11.97 -4.01 -18.52
C PRO A 96 -10.54 -3.60 -18.91
N ILE A 97 -10.28 -2.29 -18.97
CA ILE A 97 -8.95 -1.74 -19.29
C ILE A 97 -7.99 -2.03 -18.14
N LEU A 98 -8.41 -1.76 -16.90
CA LEU A 98 -7.61 -2.04 -15.71
C LEU A 98 -7.27 -3.53 -15.60
N ALA A 99 -8.22 -4.42 -15.91
CA ALA A 99 -7.99 -5.86 -15.92
C ALA A 99 -6.94 -6.29 -16.96
N GLU A 100 -7.02 -5.76 -18.18
CA GLU A 100 -6.01 -6.01 -19.22
C GLU A 100 -4.62 -5.54 -18.78
N HIS A 101 -4.56 -4.35 -18.16
CA HIS A 101 -3.32 -3.76 -17.71
C HIS A 101 -2.74 -4.41 -16.44
N LEU A 102 -3.57 -5.07 -15.62
CA LEU A 102 -3.17 -5.77 -14.41
C LEU A 102 -2.18 -6.91 -14.68
N GLU A 103 -2.27 -7.53 -15.87
CA GLU A 103 -1.43 -8.65 -16.29
C GLU A 103 -0.14 -8.20 -17.00
N ARG A 104 0.05 -6.89 -17.20
CA ARG A 104 1.23 -6.34 -17.87
C ARG A 104 2.40 -6.17 -16.89
N ASP A 105 3.60 -6.18 -17.44
CA ASP A 105 4.83 -5.90 -16.69
C ASP A 105 4.95 -4.40 -16.45
N TYR A 106 4.59 -3.98 -15.25
CA TYR A 106 4.65 -2.60 -14.78
C TYR A 106 5.54 -2.52 -13.54
N PRO A 107 6.19 -1.37 -13.29
CA PRO A 107 6.79 -1.08 -11.99
C PRO A 107 5.81 -1.38 -10.83
N PRO A 108 6.29 -1.90 -9.69
CA PRO A 108 5.44 -2.32 -8.57
C PRO A 108 4.42 -1.26 -8.12
N GLU A 109 4.79 0.02 -8.14
CA GLU A 109 3.95 1.15 -7.75
C GLU A 109 2.74 1.33 -8.68
N ILE A 110 2.91 1.04 -9.97
CA ILE A 110 1.82 1.10 -10.96
C ILE A 110 0.94 -0.15 -10.82
N GLN A 111 1.54 -1.33 -10.65
CA GLN A 111 0.77 -2.56 -10.43
C GLN A 111 -0.10 -2.48 -9.17
N GLU A 112 0.44 -1.92 -8.08
CA GLU A 112 -0.32 -1.60 -6.88
C GLU A 112 -1.51 -0.69 -7.19
N GLY A 113 -1.26 0.43 -7.88
CA GLY A 113 -2.31 1.36 -8.24
C GLY A 113 -3.43 0.72 -9.06
N ILE A 114 -3.10 -0.11 -10.05
CA ILE A 114 -4.09 -0.85 -10.86
C ILE A 114 -4.88 -1.82 -9.98
N ALA A 115 -4.20 -2.63 -9.16
CA ALA A 115 -4.87 -3.59 -8.30
C ALA A 115 -5.80 -2.94 -7.27
N ARG A 116 -5.40 -1.78 -6.71
CA ARG A 116 -6.24 -0.98 -5.82
C ARG A 116 -7.44 -0.37 -6.52
N ALA A 117 -7.28 0.11 -7.76
CA ALA A 117 -8.40 0.60 -8.57
C ALA A 117 -9.38 -0.54 -8.93
N MET A 118 -8.91 -1.78 -9.06
CA MET A 118 -9.76 -2.97 -9.16
C MET A 118 -10.40 -3.36 -7.82
N GLY A 119 -10.14 -2.60 -6.75
CA GLY A 119 -10.67 -2.75 -5.40
C GLY A 119 -12.14 -2.40 -5.24
N VAL A 120 -12.98 -2.57 -6.26
CA VAL A 120 -14.41 -2.23 -6.24
C VAL A 120 -15.27 -3.47 -6.45
N GLY A 121 -16.50 -3.48 -5.94
CA GLY A 121 -17.37 -4.65 -6.03
C GLY A 121 -17.71 -5.05 -7.47
N GLU A 122 -17.80 -4.05 -8.36
CA GLU A 122 -18.07 -4.22 -9.78
C GLU A 122 -16.93 -4.93 -10.53
N ALA A 123 -15.76 -5.06 -9.91
CA ALA A 123 -14.63 -5.82 -10.46
C ALA A 123 -14.77 -7.35 -10.26
N MET A 124 -15.89 -7.82 -9.68
CA MET A 124 -16.18 -9.24 -9.46
C MET A 124 -15.93 -10.17 -10.67
N PRO A 125 -16.25 -9.80 -11.93
CA PRO A 125 -15.96 -10.65 -13.08
C PRO A 125 -14.48 -11.02 -13.24
N TRP A 126 -13.56 -10.20 -12.73
CA TRP A 126 -12.12 -10.41 -12.78
C TRP A 126 -11.55 -11.04 -11.52
N ARG A 127 -12.38 -11.40 -10.54
CA ARG A 127 -11.92 -12.08 -9.32
C ARG A 127 -11.02 -13.29 -9.59
N PRO A 128 -11.30 -14.20 -10.55
CA PRO A 128 -10.41 -15.32 -10.85
C PRO A 128 -8.99 -14.88 -11.24
N VAL A 129 -8.84 -13.71 -11.87
CA VAL A 129 -7.53 -13.12 -12.19
C VAL A 129 -6.82 -12.69 -10.92
N PHE A 130 -7.50 -12.06 -9.96
CA PHE A 130 -6.89 -11.65 -8.69
C PHE A 130 -6.39 -12.85 -7.89
N ILE A 131 -7.19 -13.92 -7.83
CA ILE A 131 -6.85 -15.17 -7.14
C ILE A 131 -5.63 -15.83 -7.79
N ARG A 132 -5.58 -15.88 -9.12
CA ARG A 132 -4.42 -16.40 -9.85
C ARG A 132 -3.16 -15.59 -9.53
N LEU A 133 -3.24 -14.26 -9.65
CA LEU A 133 -2.10 -13.36 -9.49
C LEU A 133 -1.57 -13.34 -8.06
N ILE A 134 -2.45 -13.40 -7.05
CA ILE A 134 -2.00 -13.39 -5.65
C ILE A 134 -1.32 -14.71 -5.27
N ARG A 135 -1.83 -15.85 -5.78
CA ARG A 135 -1.26 -17.18 -5.52
C ARG A 135 0.03 -17.44 -6.29
N SER A 136 0.23 -16.81 -7.45
CA SER A 136 1.47 -16.95 -8.22
C SER A 136 2.64 -16.15 -7.65
N ARG A 137 2.43 -15.36 -6.60
CA ARG A 137 3.49 -14.54 -6.00
C ARG A 137 4.39 -15.37 -5.09
N PRO A 138 5.70 -15.06 -5.03
CA PRO A 138 6.59 -15.71 -4.07
C PRO A 138 6.15 -15.40 -2.62
N PRO A 139 6.42 -16.27 -1.64
CA PRO A 139 6.14 -15.99 -0.24
C PRO A 139 6.80 -14.69 0.24
N MET A 140 6.13 -13.95 1.12
CA MET A 140 6.70 -12.69 1.65
C MET A 140 7.59 -12.92 2.86
N PRO A 141 8.78 -12.30 2.91
CA PRO A 141 9.57 -12.26 4.14
C PRO A 141 8.82 -11.53 5.26
N PRO A 142 9.01 -11.95 6.53
CA PRO A 142 8.46 -11.24 7.68
C PRO A 142 8.84 -9.75 7.69
N GLY A 143 7.89 -8.88 8.01
CA GLY A 143 8.10 -7.43 8.09
C GLY A 143 8.29 -6.70 6.74
N LYS A 144 8.05 -7.38 5.61
CA LYS A 144 8.05 -6.77 4.28
C LYS A 144 6.63 -6.65 3.74
N ARG A 145 6.38 -5.63 2.91
CA ARG A 145 5.11 -5.40 2.21
C ARG A 145 5.32 -5.41 0.70
N ASP A 146 4.31 -5.90 -0.01
CA ASP A 146 4.22 -5.94 -1.46
C ASP A 146 2.94 -5.19 -1.85
N GLY A 147 3.11 -3.97 -2.35
CA GLY A 147 1.99 -3.07 -2.64
C GLY A 147 0.99 -3.67 -3.63
N PHE A 148 1.46 -4.42 -4.62
CA PHE A 148 0.57 -5.07 -5.58
C PHE A 148 -0.19 -6.23 -4.94
N ARG A 149 0.45 -7.06 -4.11
CA ARG A 149 -0.27 -8.07 -3.32
C ARG A 149 -1.31 -7.44 -2.39
N ASP A 150 -0.98 -6.32 -1.76
CA ASP A 150 -1.90 -5.57 -0.92
C ASP A 150 -3.11 -5.07 -1.72
N GLY A 151 -2.89 -4.52 -2.92
CA GLY A 151 -3.95 -4.13 -3.84
C GLY A 151 -4.84 -5.32 -4.26
N LEU A 152 -4.24 -6.47 -4.59
CA LEU A 152 -4.97 -7.69 -4.93
C LEU A 152 -5.80 -8.19 -3.75
N ALA A 153 -5.27 -8.14 -2.52
CA ALA A 153 -5.98 -8.53 -1.32
C ALA A 153 -7.20 -7.64 -1.06
N VAL A 154 -7.10 -6.33 -1.32
CA VAL A 154 -8.24 -5.41 -1.29
C VAL A 154 -9.28 -5.77 -2.35
N ALA A 155 -8.86 -6.01 -3.60
CA ALA A 155 -9.75 -6.40 -4.69
C ALA A 155 -10.48 -7.72 -4.41
N ILE A 156 -9.77 -8.71 -3.87
CA ILE A 156 -10.37 -9.97 -3.42
C ILE A 156 -11.39 -9.70 -2.31
N GLY A 157 -11.02 -8.96 -1.27
CA GLY A 157 -11.96 -8.65 -0.17
C GLY A 157 -13.23 -7.96 -0.65
N ASN A 158 -13.10 -6.94 -1.51
CA ASN A 158 -14.25 -6.14 -1.97
C ASN A 158 -15.12 -6.86 -3.02
N THR A 159 -14.60 -7.93 -3.64
CA THR A 159 -15.38 -8.82 -4.53
C THR A 159 -15.89 -10.07 -3.82
N THR A 160 -15.65 -10.19 -2.51
CA THR A 160 -16.15 -11.32 -1.72
C THR A 160 -17.66 -11.18 -1.46
N GLY A 161 -18.40 -12.25 -1.74
CA GLY A 161 -19.84 -12.37 -1.49
C GLY A 161 -20.23 -13.78 -1.04
N PRO A 162 -21.52 -14.04 -0.76
CA PRO A 162 -21.96 -15.31 -0.19
C PRO A 162 -21.57 -16.56 -1.00
N HIS A 163 -21.46 -16.44 -2.32
CA HIS A 163 -21.14 -17.55 -3.21
C HIS A 163 -19.64 -17.88 -3.31
N ASN A 164 -18.75 -17.02 -2.81
CA ASN A 164 -17.29 -17.17 -2.95
C ASN A 164 -16.53 -16.91 -1.63
N VAL A 165 -17.25 -16.83 -0.51
CA VAL A 165 -16.67 -16.50 0.80
C VAL A 165 -15.64 -17.52 1.24
N GLU A 166 -15.85 -18.81 0.98
CA GLU A 166 -14.92 -19.87 1.38
C GLU A 166 -13.54 -19.70 0.73
N GLU A 167 -13.47 -19.33 -0.56
CA GLU A 167 -12.19 -19.05 -1.24
C GLU A 167 -11.44 -17.89 -0.57
N THR A 168 -12.16 -16.91 -0.03
CA THR A 168 -11.55 -15.82 0.74
C THR A 168 -11.02 -16.31 2.09
N LEU A 169 -11.75 -17.22 2.75
CA LEU A 169 -11.32 -17.82 4.01
C LEU A 169 -10.10 -18.74 3.82
N GLU A 170 -10.00 -19.45 2.69
CA GLU A 170 -8.81 -20.20 2.30
C GLU A 170 -7.58 -19.29 2.19
N LEU A 171 -7.70 -18.13 1.55
CA LEU A 171 -6.60 -17.17 1.45
C LEU A 171 -6.24 -16.55 2.80
N LEU A 172 -7.22 -16.32 3.68
CA LEU A 172 -6.93 -15.91 5.06
C LEU A 172 -6.16 -16.98 5.85
N ARG A 173 -6.26 -18.26 5.49
CA ARG A 173 -5.48 -19.34 6.11
C ARG A 173 -4.08 -19.49 5.49
N ASP A 174 -3.83 -18.92 4.32
CA ASP A 174 -2.55 -19.04 3.61
C ASP A 174 -1.48 -18.09 4.15
N ARG A 175 -0.67 -18.60 5.09
CA ARG A 175 0.43 -17.83 5.71
C ARG A 175 1.48 -17.33 4.73
N SER A 176 1.61 -17.90 3.53
CA SER A 176 2.57 -17.43 2.52
C SER A 176 2.24 -16.02 2.00
N LEU A 177 0.98 -15.60 2.17
CA LEU A 177 0.50 -14.27 1.82
C LEU A 177 0.89 -13.19 2.84
N GLY A 178 1.41 -13.58 4.01
CA GLY A 178 1.86 -12.65 5.05
C GLY A 178 0.75 -11.73 5.58
N GLU A 179 1.10 -10.47 5.80
CA GLU A 179 0.20 -9.44 6.34
C GLU A 179 -0.86 -8.96 5.34
N SER A 180 -0.68 -9.18 4.03
CA SER A 180 -1.69 -8.76 3.03
C SER A 180 -3.05 -9.42 3.27
N ARG A 181 -3.09 -10.59 3.93
CA ARG A 181 -4.32 -11.25 4.40
C ARG A 181 -5.20 -10.33 5.25
N ILE A 182 -4.60 -9.43 6.03
CA ILE A 182 -5.33 -8.47 6.88
C ILE A 182 -6.29 -7.63 6.04
N LEU A 183 -5.91 -7.26 4.82
CA LEU A 183 -6.71 -6.38 3.96
C LEU A 183 -8.01 -7.04 3.47
N MET A 184 -8.03 -8.37 3.38
CA MET A 184 -9.23 -9.14 3.05
C MET A 184 -10.24 -9.17 4.19
N THR A 185 -9.84 -8.81 5.43
CA THR A 185 -10.74 -8.92 6.60
C THR A 185 -11.89 -7.89 6.59
N SER A 186 -11.71 -6.79 5.86
CA SER A 186 -12.63 -5.64 5.88
C SER A 186 -14.06 -5.98 5.44
N ILE A 187 -14.21 -6.94 4.50
CA ILE A 187 -15.53 -7.39 4.01
C ILE A 187 -16.37 -8.06 5.10
N PHE A 188 -15.73 -8.71 6.08
CA PHE A 188 -16.42 -9.42 7.15
C PHE A 188 -17.00 -8.49 8.23
N ARG A 189 -16.81 -7.16 8.12
CA ARG A 189 -17.48 -6.19 8.99
C ARG A 189 -19.00 -6.27 8.89
N LYS A 190 -19.52 -6.55 7.68
CA LYS A 190 -20.96 -6.57 7.39
C LYS A 190 -21.54 -7.99 7.28
N LEU A 191 -20.70 -9.02 7.18
CA LEU A 191 -21.14 -10.40 7.01
C LEU A 191 -21.64 -10.98 8.35
N LYS A 192 -22.80 -11.62 8.34
CA LYS A 192 -23.49 -12.15 9.54
C LYS A 192 -23.62 -13.68 9.55
N ASP A 193 -22.94 -14.37 8.65
CA ASP A 193 -22.98 -15.82 8.58
C ASP A 193 -22.31 -16.41 9.85
N PRO A 194 -23.03 -17.19 10.69
CA PRO A 194 -22.49 -17.74 11.92
C PRO A 194 -21.30 -18.68 11.70
N VAL A 195 -21.27 -19.42 10.59
CA VAL A 195 -20.18 -20.34 10.26
C VAL A 195 -18.93 -19.53 9.94
N VAL A 196 -19.08 -18.49 9.12
CA VAL A 196 -17.95 -17.59 8.80
C VAL A 196 -17.43 -16.87 10.04
N GLN A 197 -18.34 -16.41 10.92
CA GLN A 197 -17.94 -15.78 12.18
C GLN A 197 -17.13 -16.74 13.06
N GLN A 198 -17.56 -18.00 13.19
CA GLN A 198 -16.80 -18.99 13.95
C GLN A 198 -15.40 -19.21 13.36
N VAL A 199 -15.29 -19.34 12.03
CA VAL A 199 -13.98 -19.46 11.37
C VAL A 199 -13.08 -18.26 11.68
N LEU A 200 -13.62 -17.04 11.63
CA LEU A 200 -12.84 -15.83 11.93
C LEU A 200 -12.40 -15.78 13.40
N LEU A 201 -13.24 -16.22 14.34
CA LEU A 201 -12.85 -16.33 15.75
C LEU A 201 -11.73 -17.36 15.93
N ASP A 202 -11.81 -18.52 15.27
CA ASP A 202 -10.75 -19.52 15.32
C ASP A 202 -9.43 -18.96 14.75
N LEU A 203 -9.49 -18.19 13.66
CA LEU A 203 -8.33 -17.52 13.07
C LEU A 203 -7.76 -16.44 14.01
N ARG A 204 -8.60 -15.65 14.67
CA ARG A 204 -8.19 -14.64 15.65
C ARG A 204 -7.34 -15.24 16.79
N GLU A 205 -7.71 -16.43 17.25
CA GLU A 205 -6.98 -17.12 18.31
C GLU A 205 -5.65 -17.70 17.83
N ARG A 206 -5.62 -18.27 16.62
CA ARG A 206 -4.49 -19.06 16.10
C ARG A 206 -3.48 -18.27 15.27
N GLU A 207 -3.88 -17.13 14.69
CA GLU A 207 -3.07 -16.33 13.75
C GLU A 207 -2.78 -14.95 14.37
N PRO A 208 -1.59 -14.74 14.98
CA PRO A 208 -1.23 -13.48 15.62
C PRO A 208 -1.35 -12.26 14.69
N GLU A 209 -1.04 -12.42 13.41
CA GLU A 209 -1.08 -11.35 12.40
C GLU A 209 -2.52 -10.91 12.09
N LEU A 210 -3.49 -11.81 12.18
CA LEU A 210 -4.90 -11.51 11.93
C LEU A 210 -5.64 -11.07 13.19
N ARG A 211 -5.10 -11.35 14.38
CA ARG A 211 -5.76 -11.11 15.66
C ARG A 211 -6.29 -9.68 15.78
N ILE A 212 -5.44 -8.69 15.57
CA ILE A 212 -5.82 -7.27 15.70
C ILE A 212 -6.92 -6.93 14.69
N ALA A 213 -6.73 -7.31 13.42
CA ALA A 213 -7.67 -6.99 12.36
C ALA A 213 -9.07 -7.59 12.59
N ILE A 214 -9.13 -8.83 13.08
CA ILE A 214 -10.39 -9.51 13.39
C ILE A 214 -11.03 -8.94 14.66
N SER A 215 -10.24 -8.66 15.70
CA SER A 215 -10.71 -7.95 16.90
C SER A 215 -11.31 -6.57 16.59
N GLU A 216 -10.87 -5.92 15.51
CA GLU A 216 -11.39 -4.64 15.07
C GLU A 216 -12.74 -4.71 14.33
N LEU A 217 -13.28 -5.92 14.07
CA LEU A 217 -14.59 -6.11 13.47
C LEU A 217 -15.70 -5.69 14.47
N PRO A 218 -16.73 -4.92 14.03
CA PRO A 218 -17.74 -4.39 14.95
C PRO A 218 -18.51 -5.44 15.76
N TRP A 219 -18.75 -6.61 15.19
CA TRP A 219 -19.46 -7.70 15.88
C TRP A 219 -18.55 -8.44 16.87
N VAL A 220 -17.24 -8.54 16.60
CA VAL A 220 -16.26 -9.10 17.54
C VAL A 220 -16.09 -8.19 18.75
N LYS A 221 -15.93 -6.86 18.53
CA LYS A 221 -15.88 -5.89 19.64
C LYS A 221 -17.10 -5.91 20.55
N LYS A 222 -18.27 -6.29 20.02
CA LYS A 222 -19.49 -6.44 20.81
C LYS A 222 -19.46 -7.70 21.66
N LEU A 223 -18.93 -8.80 21.12
CA LEU A 223 -18.75 -10.06 21.86
C LEU A 223 -17.73 -9.90 22.98
N ASP A 224 -16.58 -9.25 22.73
CA ASP A 224 -15.53 -9.07 23.74
C ASP A 224 -15.93 -8.11 24.90
N LYS A 225 -17.02 -7.36 24.73
CA LYS A 225 -17.60 -6.48 25.77
C LYS A 225 -18.73 -7.11 26.57
N ALA A 226 -19.26 -8.24 26.10
CA ALA A 226 -20.36 -8.96 26.73
C ALA A 226 -19.82 -9.95 27.77
#